data_AF-A0A1E5PJ81-F1
#
_entry.id   AF-A0A1E5PJ81-F1
#
_cell.length_a   1.000
_cell.length_b   1.000
_cell.length_c   1.000
_cell.angle_alpha   90.00
_cell.angle_beta   90.00
_cell.angle_gamma   90.00
#
_symmetry.space_group_name_H-M   'P 1'
#
loop_
_entity.id
_entity.type
_entity.pdbx_description
1 polymer ?
#
loop_
_entity_poly.entity_id
_entity_poly.type
_entity_poly.pdbx_seq_one_letter_code
_entity_poly.pdbx_strand_id
1 'polypeptide(L)'
;MRAFLASAIGVACTATLVLPTVATAAPAPANTAPPGSTQSLPLVPLVPDGRAAGTAPQGLTERDAKPFSLVGVVWDDAEAELHGTAQVRTRSTETGDWSGWQHLETHNHEHAPDSGTPEREAGNVRGSTAPLWVGASDGVEVRVRPEAPAAERAVALPSGLRLELVDPGDDPPAGTTTTAAEAADGADANADDSAAHAEAADDADDPRTTLLTAEDAAASAVNADLAPLGATEVPALTKAETEEQTFVLGGGKPLIGPRPRIVTRKGWGANEQLRERNFVYTKSVKAAFVHHSATGNNYSCSQADSVLRSIYRYHVKSSGWRDFGYNFAVDKCGNIYEGRAGGVAKPVLGAHTLGFNSRSTGIAVLGSYSKSNPPAAVVNAVARLTAWKLGLYGADPRAKTTLKSGGGNRFKKGTIVKLNVISGHRDGYVTDCPGGRLYSKLDETRDASARLQGR
;
A
#
# COMPACT_ATOMS: atom_id res chain seq x y z
N MET A 1 -7.36 27.45 81.26
CA MET A 1 -7.85 26.31 82.07
C MET A 1 -9.24 25.95 81.59
N ARG A 2 -9.46 24.69 81.14
CA ARG A 2 -10.77 24.02 80.99
C ARG A 2 -11.69 24.64 79.89
N ALA A 3 -12.57 23.97 79.16
CA ALA A 3 -13.06 22.60 79.09
C ALA A 3 -13.90 22.45 77.79
N PHE A 4 -13.93 21.21 77.25
CA PHE A 4 -15.01 20.48 76.56
C PHE A 4 -16.11 21.21 75.75
N LEU A 5 -16.41 20.71 74.54
CA LEU A 5 -17.53 19.76 74.34
C LEU A 5 -17.50 19.09 72.94
N ALA A 6 -17.94 17.84 72.93
CA ALA A 6 -17.86 16.86 71.84
C ALA A 6 -19.14 16.80 70.99
N SER A 7 -19.06 16.19 69.81
CA SER A 7 -20.16 15.34 69.33
C SER A 7 -19.67 14.28 68.32
N ALA A 8 -20.29 13.12 68.41
CA ALA A 8 -19.88 11.82 67.90
C ALA A 8 -20.42 11.51 66.50
N ILE A 9 -19.77 10.60 65.78
CA ILE A 9 -20.37 9.84 64.67
C ILE A 9 -20.03 8.36 64.89
N GLY A 10 -21.07 7.55 65.05
CA GLY A 10 -20.99 6.11 65.18
C GLY A 10 -20.66 5.44 63.84
N VAL A 11 -19.85 4.39 63.89
CA VAL A 11 -19.54 3.53 62.75
C VAL A 11 -20.30 2.21 62.95
N ALA A 12 -21.19 1.90 62.01
CA ALA A 12 -21.86 0.62 61.92
C ALA A 12 -21.04 -0.34 61.03
N CYS A 13 -20.65 -1.49 61.59
CA CYS A 13 -20.09 -2.62 60.86
C CYS A 13 -21.19 -3.31 60.03
N THR A 14 -20.95 -3.50 58.73
CA THR A 14 -21.65 -4.51 57.93
C THR A 14 -20.62 -5.37 57.22
N ALA A 15 -20.67 -6.67 57.49
CA ALA A 15 -19.81 -7.68 56.87
C ALA A 15 -20.43 -8.13 55.54
N THR A 16 -19.70 -7.97 54.43
CA THR A 16 -20.08 -8.52 53.13
C THR A 16 -19.36 -9.85 52.90
N LEU A 17 -20.14 -10.94 52.79
CA LEU A 17 -19.72 -12.24 52.30
C LEU A 17 -19.28 -12.10 50.82
N VAL A 18 -18.05 -12.50 50.50
CA VAL A 18 -17.57 -12.64 49.12
C VAL A 18 -17.61 -14.13 48.76
N LEU A 19 -18.52 -14.50 47.84
CA LEU A 19 -18.51 -15.81 47.20
C LEU A 19 -17.51 -15.80 46.04
N PRO A 20 -16.69 -16.85 45.83
CA PRO A 20 -15.77 -16.90 44.70
C PRO A 20 -16.54 -17.17 43.42
N THR A 21 -16.67 -16.17 42.55
CA THR A 21 -17.07 -16.38 41.17
C THR A 21 -15.90 -17.02 40.42
N VAL A 22 -16.02 -18.32 40.12
CA VAL A 22 -15.12 -18.98 39.16
C VAL A 22 -15.44 -18.39 37.80
N ALA A 23 -14.63 -17.44 37.35
CA ALA A 23 -14.67 -16.97 35.97
C ALA A 23 -14.22 -18.13 35.07
N THR A 24 -15.16 -18.79 34.40
CA THR A 24 -14.84 -19.64 33.26
C THR A 24 -14.21 -18.75 32.20
N ALA A 25 -12.90 -18.86 32.02
CA ALA A 25 -12.19 -18.18 30.94
C ALA A 25 -12.87 -18.55 29.62
N ALA A 26 -13.40 -17.54 28.93
CA ALA A 26 -13.85 -17.71 27.56
C ALA A 26 -12.67 -18.26 26.74
N PRO A 27 -12.90 -19.22 25.83
CA PRO A 27 -11.84 -19.70 24.95
C PRO A 27 -11.25 -18.48 24.23
N ALA A 28 -9.91 -18.36 24.27
CA ALA A 28 -9.22 -17.37 23.47
C ALA A 28 -9.70 -17.50 22.02
N PRO A 29 -10.01 -16.39 21.33
CA PRO A 29 -10.41 -16.47 19.93
C PRO A 29 -9.32 -17.26 19.20
N ALA A 30 -9.72 -18.29 18.46
CA ALA A 30 -8.80 -19.04 17.64
C ALA A 30 -8.04 -18.03 16.77
N ASN A 31 -6.71 -18.02 16.86
CA ASN A 31 -5.86 -17.28 15.94
C ASN A 31 -6.02 -17.90 14.54
N THR A 32 -7.12 -17.59 13.86
CA THR A 32 -7.27 -17.86 12.44
C THR A 32 -6.19 -17.05 11.75
N ALA A 33 -5.35 -17.72 10.97
CA ALA A 33 -4.30 -17.07 10.22
C ALA A 33 -4.91 -15.92 9.37
N PRO A 34 -4.22 -14.77 9.28
CA PRO A 34 -4.70 -13.65 8.48
C PRO A 34 -4.98 -14.09 7.04
N PRO A 35 -6.05 -13.60 6.38
CA PRO A 35 -6.34 -13.94 4.98
C PRO A 35 -5.14 -13.70 4.05
N GLY A 36 -4.97 -14.61 3.10
CA GLY A 36 -3.84 -14.67 2.19
C GLY A 36 -2.58 -15.30 2.79
N SER A 37 -1.61 -15.63 1.94
CA SER A 37 -0.39 -16.33 2.37
C SER A 37 0.84 -15.94 1.55
N THR A 38 2.01 -16.29 2.09
CA THR A 38 3.30 -16.13 1.40
C THR A 38 4.04 -17.46 1.47
N GLN A 39 4.40 -18.01 0.31
CA GLN A 39 5.24 -19.19 0.19
C GLN A 39 6.62 -18.79 -0.33
N SER A 40 7.65 -19.00 0.49
CA SER A 40 9.05 -18.73 0.15
C SER A 40 9.75 -20.01 -0.27
N LEU A 41 10.37 -20.01 -1.46
CA LEU A 41 11.03 -21.17 -2.05
C LEU A 41 12.50 -20.83 -2.36
N PRO A 42 13.49 -21.44 -1.68
CA PRO A 42 14.90 -21.19 -1.95
C PRO A 42 15.29 -21.55 -3.39
N LEU A 43 16.01 -20.66 -4.08
CA LEU A 43 16.53 -20.94 -5.40
C LEU A 43 17.81 -21.78 -5.30
N VAL A 44 17.92 -22.78 -6.18
CA VAL A 44 19.08 -23.67 -6.25
C VAL A 44 19.74 -23.57 -7.63
N PRO A 45 21.02 -23.94 -7.79
CA PRO A 45 21.63 -24.02 -9.11
C PRO A 45 20.81 -24.89 -10.07
N LEU A 46 20.48 -24.37 -11.26
CA LEU A 46 19.69 -25.10 -12.28
C LEU A 46 20.52 -26.14 -13.04
N VAL A 47 21.84 -26.01 -13.03
CA VAL A 47 22.78 -26.95 -13.65
C VAL A 47 23.86 -27.27 -12.61
N PRO A 48 24.28 -28.54 -12.46
CA PRO A 48 25.45 -28.89 -11.67
C PRO A 48 26.72 -28.44 -12.41
N ASP A 49 27.04 -27.15 -12.34
CA ASP A 49 28.28 -26.63 -12.90
C ASP A 49 29.33 -26.53 -11.79
N GLY A 50 30.53 -27.07 -12.02
CA GLY A 50 31.71 -26.91 -11.14
C GLY A 50 32.26 -25.47 -11.07
N ARG A 51 31.42 -24.47 -11.35
CA ARG A 51 31.73 -23.03 -11.27
C ARG A 51 31.60 -22.55 -9.82
N ALA A 52 32.27 -21.45 -9.50
CA ALA A 52 32.21 -20.84 -8.18
C ALA A 52 30.75 -20.49 -7.79
N ALA A 53 30.41 -20.66 -6.51
CA ALA A 53 29.09 -20.36 -5.97
C ALA A 53 28.62 -18.95 -6.39
N GLY A 54 27.37 -18.84 -6.85
CA GLY A 54 26.77 -17.58 -7.29
C GLY A 54 27.02 -17.18 -8.75
N THR A 55 27.88 -17.90 -9.49
CA THR A 55 28.13 -17.63 -10.93
C THR A 55 27.35 -18.54 -11.89
N ALA A 56 26.63 -19.53 -11.35
CA ALA A 56 25.71 -20.38 -12.10
C ALA A 56 24.28 -19.83 -12.05
N PRO A 57 23.47 -20.06 -13.09
CA PRO A 57 22.03 -19.80 -13.03
C PRO A 57 21.37 -20.49 -11.83
N GLN A 58 20.57 -19.74 -11.07
CA GLN A 58 19.77 -20.27 -9.98
C GLN A 58 18.29 -20.26 -10.34
N GLY A 59 17.49 -21.13 -9.74
CA GLY A 59 16.06 -21.17 -10.04
C GLY A 59 15.34 -22.37 -9.46
N LEU A 60 14.13 -22.58 -9.97
CA LEU A 60 13.29 -23.73 -9.72
C LEU A 60 12.80 -24.23 -11.07
N THR A 61 12.98 -25.53 -11.33
CA THR A 61 12.27 -26.20 -12.43
C THR A 61 10.77 -26.25 -12.17
N GLU A 62 10.02 -26.47 -13.26
CA GLU A 62 8.56 -26.62 -13.27
C GLU A 62 8.07 -27.50 -12.11
N ARG A 63 7.13 -26.95 -11.33
CA ARG A 63 6.51 -27.63 -10.18
C ARG A 63 5.17 -27.01 -9.80
N ASP A 64 4.35 -27.80 -9.12
CA ASP A 64 3.16 -27.31 -8.43
C ASP A 64 3.53 -26.45 -7.21
N ALA A 65 2.66 -25.50 -6.87
CA ALA A 65 2.77 -24.62 -5.72
C ALA A 65 1.40 -24.45 -5.05
N LYS A 66 1.36 -23.88 -3.84
CA LYS A 66 0.11 -23.40 -3.27
C LYS A 66 -0.44 -22.28 -4.15
N PRO A 67 -1.76 -22.07 -4.24
CA PRO A 67 -2.34 -20.98 -5.02
C PRO A 67 -1.68 -19.63 -4.70
N PHE A 68 -1.42 -18.83 -5.73
CA PHE A 68 -0.83 -17.50 -5.63
C PHE A 68 -1.30 -16.61 -6.77
N SER A 69 -1.14 -15.29 -6.65
CA SER A 69 -1.47 -14.32 -7.71
C SER A 69 -0.36 -13.32 -8.00
N LEU A 70 0.67 -13.27 -7.16
CA LEU A 70 1.82 -12.37 -7.32
C LEU A 70 3.11 -13.12 -7.03
N VAL A 71 4.16 -12.78 -7.77
CA VAL A 71 5.50 -13.36 -7.63
C VAL A 71 6.56 -12.28 -7.49
N GLY A 72 7.63 -12.59 -6.77
CA GLY A 72 8.84 -11.78 -6.73
C GLY A 72 10.04 -12.62 -6.30
N VAL A 73 11.24 -12.10 -6.47
CA VAL A 73 12.47 -12.75 -6.00
C VAL A 73 13.13 -11.84 -4.96
N VAL A 74 13.52 -12.42 -3.83
CA VAL A 74 14.21 -11.73 -2.74
C VAL A 74 15.56 -12.36 -2.42
N TRP A 75 16.45 -11.61 -1.77
CA TRP A 75 17.76 -12.07 -1.30
C TRP A 75 18.11 -11.43 0.04
N ASP A 76 19.12 -11.96 0.73
CA ASP A 76 19.35 -11.64 2.15
C ASP A 76 19.84 -10.21 2.39
N ASP A 77 20.81 -9.74 1.59
CA ASP A 77 21.39 -8.40 1.74
C ASP A 77 20.65 -7.36 0.90
N ALA A 78 19.96 -6.43 1.57
CA ALA A 78 19.25 -5.33 0.92
C ALA A 78 20.15 -4.30 0.20
N GLU A 79 21.45 -4.27 0.51
CA GLU A 79 22.42 -3.43 -0.21
C GLU A 79 23.01 -4.13 -1.44
N ALA A 80 22.85 -5.45 -1.57
CA ALA A 80 23.36 -6.18 -2.71
C ALA A 80 22.46 -5.95 -3.93
N GLU A 81 23.06 -5.57 -5.06
CA GLU A 81 22.35 -5.46 -6.35
C GLU A 81 22.37 -6.81 -7.10
N LEU A 82 21.24 -7.14 -7.74
CA LEU A 82 21.16 -8.29 -8.62
C LEU A 82 21.61 -7.88 -10.03
N HIS A 83 22.86 -8.21 -10.37
CA HIS A 83 23.41 -8.04 -11.71
C HIS A 83 23.09 -9.25 -12.59
N GLY A 84 21.97 -9.19 -13.31
CA GLY A 84 21.51 -10.31 -14.13
C GLY A 84 20.07 -10.17 -14.59
N THR A 85 19.50 -11.29 -15.00
CA THR A 85 18.10 -11.37 -15.43
C THR A 85 17.33 -12.34 -14.55
N ALA A 86 16.17 -11.93 -14.06
CA ALA A 86 15.21 -12.78 -13.41
C ALA A 86 13.99 -12.97 -14.32
N GLN A 87 13.60 -14.22 -14.56
CA GLN A 87 12.43 -14.54 -15.37
C GLN A 87 11.61 -15.63 -14.69
N VAL A 88 10.29 -15.55 -14.88
CA VAL A 88 9.31 -16.47 -14.30
C VAL A 88 8.29 -16.87 -15.37
N ARG A 89 7.75 -18.07 -15.27
CA ARG A 89 6.49 -18.46 -15.92
C ARG A 89 5.60 -19.16 -14.91
N THR A 90 4.29 -19.03 -15.08
CA THR A 90 3.30 -19.55 -14.14
C THR A 90 2.23 -20.35 -14.87
N ARG A 91 1.61 -21.29 -14.17
CA ARG A 91 0.45 -22.04 -14.67
C ARG A 91 -0.83 -21.41 -14.15
N SER A 92 -1.74 -21.05 -15.06
CA SER A 92 -3.04 -20.47 -14.72
C SER A 92 -3.94 -21.53 -14.10
N THR A 93 -4.62 -21.20 -13.00
CA THR A 93 -5.67 -22.05 -12.42
C THR A 93 -6.95 -22.05 -13.25
N GLU A 94 -7.17 -21.02 -14.07
CA GLU A 94 -8.36 -20.91 -14.93
C GLU A 94 -8.25 -21.78 -16.18
N THR A 95 -7.09 -21.78 -16.84
CA THR A 95 -6.91 -22.49 -18.12
C THR A 95 -6.06 -23.75 -18.01
N GLY A 96 -5.27 -23.91 -16.95
CA GLY A 96 -4.27 -24.97 -16.82
C GLY A 96 -3.01 -24.76 -17.66
N ASP A 97 -2.93 -23.67 -18.43
CA ASP A 97 -1.81 -23.39 -19.34
C ASP A 97 -0.67 -22.66 -18.65
N TRP A 98 0.55 -22.92 -19.12
CA TRP A 98 1.74 -22.15 -18.76
C TRP A 98 1.84 -20.86 -19.55
N SER A 99 2.16 -19.76 -18.87
CA SER A 99 2.56 -18.52 -19.53
C SER A 99 3.88 -18.70 -20.31
N GLY A 100 4.14 -17.78 -21.25
CA GLY A 100 5.50 -17.54 -21.70
C GLY A 100 6.40 -17.03 -20.55
N TRP A 101 7.72 -16.99 -20.79
CA TRP A 101 8.66 -16.39 -19.85
C TRP A 101 8.43 -14.88 -19.73
N GLN A 102 8.24 -14.41 -18.50
CA GLN A 102 8.05 -13.00 -18.14
C GLN A 102 9.28 -12.51 -17.37
N HIS A 103 9.67 -11.25 -17.59
CA HIS A 103 10.76 -10.63 -16.86
C HIS A 103 10.29 -10.06 -15.52
N LEU A 104 11.11 -10.23 -14.49
CA LEU A 104 10.98 -9.49 -13.23
C LEU A 104 11.96 -8.31 -13.28
N GLU A 105 11.49 -7.13 -12.87
CA GLU A 105 12.34 -5.94 -12.78
C GLU A 105 13.31 -6.10 -11.60
N THR A 106 14.61 -6.17 -11.90
CA THR A 106 15.67 -6.48 -10.93
C THR A 106 16.24 -5.23 -10.27
N HIS A 107 16.04 -4.05 -10.87
CA HIS A 107 16.41 -2.78 -10.27
C HIS A 107 15.22 -2.26 -9.46
N ASN A 108 15.10 -2.73 -8.21
CA ASN A 108 14.06 -2.30 -7.27
C ASN A 108 14.62 -1.85 -5.90
N HIS A 109 15.94 -1.79 -5.75
CA HIS A 109 16.62 -1.33 -4.53
C HIS A 109 16.40 0.17 -4.23
N GLU A 110 15.94 0.94 -5.22
CA GLU A 110 15.54 2.34 -5.12
C GLU A 110 14.24 2.55 -4.32
N HIS A 111 13.41 1.52 -4.27
CA HIS A 111 12.21 1.47 -3.46
C HIS A 111 12.62 0.85 -2.14
N ALA A 112 13.02 1.67 -1.17
CA ALA A 112 13.48 1.16 0.10
C ALA A 112 13.33 2.19 1.23
N PRO A 113 13.30 1.73 2.49
CA PRO A 113 13.46 2.59 3.67
C PRO A 113 14.83 3.30 3.65
N ASP A 114 14.85 4.58 4.06
CA ASP A 114 16.06 5.40 4.10
C ASP A 114 17.11 4.84 5.07
N SER A 115 18.39 4.89 4.68
CA SER A 115 19.51 4.51 5.54
C SER A 115 19.56 5.32 6.83
N GLY A 116 19.73 4.65 7.97
CA GLY A 116 19.72 5.28 9.30
C GLY A 116 18.33 5.55 9.86
N THR A 117 17.28 4.98 9.27
CA THR A 117 15.94 4.94 9.87
C THR A 117 15.75 3.64 10.65
N PRO A 118 14.90 3.63 11.72
CA PRO A 118 14.61 2.40 12.46
C PRO A 118 14.09 1.27 11.57
N GLU A 119 13.38 1.62 10.49
CA GLU A 119 12.90 0.64 9.52
C GLU A 119 14.02 -0.07 8.77
N ARG A 120 15.07 0.66 8.36
CA ARG A 120 16.24 0.07 7.70
C ARG A 120 17.14 -0.69 8.68
N GLU A 121 17.23 -0.22 9.92
CA GLU A 121 18.12 -0.76 10.95
C GLU A 121 17.56 -2.00 11.69
N ALA A 122 16.28 -2.33 11.48
CA ALA A 122 15.65 -3.51 12.07
C ALA A 122 16.27 -4.86 11.62
N GLY A 123 17.15 -4.85 10.60
CA GLY A 123 17.96 -6.00 10.19
C GLY A 123 17.20 -7.11 9.44
N ASN A 124 15.92 -6.88 9.11
CA ASN A 124 15.06 -7.82 8.40
C ASN A 124 14.75 -7.39 6.96
N VAL A 125 15.21 -6.20 6.54
CA VAL A 125 15.02 -5.69 5.18
C VAL A 125 15.83 -6.54 4.20
N ARG A 126 15.18 -6.96 3.12
CA ARG A 126 15.77 -7.79 2.06
C ARG A 126 15.85 -7.03 0.75
N GLY A 127 16.81 -7.42 -0.08
CA GLY A 127 16.81 -7.02 -1.47
C GLY A 127 15.71 -7.77 -2.21
N SER A 128 15.10 -7.13 -3.21
CA SER A 128 13.94 -7.68 -3.89
C SER A 128 13.82 -7.18 -5.32
N THR A 129 13.26 -7.99 -6.22
CA THR A 129 12.74 -7.52 -7.51
C THR A 129 11.45 -6.73 -7.29
N ALA A 130 11.04 -5.93 -8.28
CA ALA A 130 9.66 -5.47 -8.30
C ALA A 130 8.72 -6.68 -8.37
N PRO A 131 7.59 -6.66 -7.68
CA PRO A 131 6.64 -7.77 -7.72
C PRO A 131 5.89 -7.79 -9.06
N LEU A 132 5.52 -8.97 -9.54
CA LEU A 132 4.77 -9.19 -10.78
C LEU A 132 3.41 -9.83 -10.47
N TRP A 133 2.32 -9.20 -10.91
CA TRP A 133 1.00 -9.80 -10.90
C TRP A 133 0.86 -10.81 -12.03
N VAL A 134 0.51 -12.04 -11.68
CA VAL A 134 0.40 -13.17 -12.62
C VAL A 134 -1.03 -13.73 -12.73
N GLY A 135 -1.96 -13.20 -11.92
CA GLY A 135 -3.31 -13.76 -11.78
C GLY A 135 -3.29 -15.11 -11.07
N ALA A 136 -4.48 -15.69 -10.84
CA ALA A 136 -4.62 -16.93 -10.07
C ALA A 136 -3.82 -18.09 -10.71
N SER A 137 -2.77 -18.51 -10.02
CA SER A 137 -1.78 -19.48 -10.49
C SER A 137 -1.49 -20.55 -9.44
N ASP A 138 -1.13 -21.76 -9.89
CA ASP A 138 -0.83 -22.92 -9.02
C ASP A 138 0.43 -23.69 -9.43
N GLY A 139 1.13 -23.25 -10.47
CA GLY A 139 2.40 -23.81 -10.91
C GLY A 139 3.40 -22.70 -11.21
N VAL A 140 4.69 -22.95 -10.94
CA VAL A 140 5.75 -21.97 -11.19
C VAL A 140 7.05 -22.58 -11.71
N GLU A 141 7.74 -21.82 -12.55
CA GLU A 141 9.15 -22.01 -12.88
C GLU A 141 9.86 -20.65 -12.86
N VAL A 142 11.05 -20.58 -12.27
CA VAL A 142 11.83 -19.34 -12.16
C VAL A 142 13.29 -19.59 -12.50
N ARG A 143 13.91 -18.62 -13.15
CA ARG A 143 15.34 -18.62 -13.44
C ARG A 143 15.94 -17.24 -13.23
N VAL A 144 17.05 -17.21 -12.51
CA VAL A 144 17.90 -16.04 -12.29
C VAL A 144 19.25 -16.35 -12.90
N ARG A 145 19.62 -15.59 -13.92
CA ARG A 145 20.91 -15.74 -14.61
C ARG A 145 21.79 -14.54 -14.30
N PRO A 146 23.05 -14.74 -13.86
CA PRO A 146 24.00 -13.63 -13.75
C PRO A 146 24.23 -13.02 -15.13
N GLU A 147 24.57 -11.73 -15.16
CA GLU A 147 25.02 -11.08 -16.37
C GLU A 147 26.27 -11.79 -16.94
N ALA A 148 26.32 -11.94 -18.27
CA ALA A 148 27.49 -12.54 -18.90
C ALA A 148 28.72 -11.65 -18.66
N PRO A 149 29.90 -12.20 -18.37
CA PRO A 149 31.09 -11.40 -18.09
C PRO A 149 31.42 -10.53 -19.31
N ALA A 150 31.24 -9.22 -19.18
CA ALA A 150 31.72 -8.24 -20.14
C ALA A 150 33.24 -8.08 -19.95
N ALA A 151 34.02 -9.02 -20.50
CA ALA A 151 35.49 -9.05 -20.54
C ALA A 151 36.26 -9.00 -19.19
N GLU A 152 35.66 -8.57 -18.08
CA GLU A 152 36.30 -8.44 -16.76
C GLU A 152 35.34 -8.90 -15.64
N ARG A 153 35.38 -10.22 -15.34
CA ARG A 153 34.67 -10.93 -14.25
C ARG A 153 33.13 -10.92 -14.25
N ALA A 154 32.54 -12.11 -14.12
CA ALA A 154 31.11 -12.25 -13.86
C ALA A 154 30.82 -11.81 -12.42
N VAL A 155 29.83 -10.92 -12.25
CA VAL A 155 29.35 -10.53 -10.91
C VAL A 155 28.49 -11.67 -10.36
N ALA A 156 28.81 -12.14 -9.16
CA ALA A 156 28.06 -13.20 -8.52
C ALA A 156 26.64 -12.74 -8.17
N LEU A 157 25.66 -13.63 -8.31
CA LEU A 157 24.32 -13.39 -7.81
C LEU A 157 24.31 -13.21 -6.28
N PRO A 158 23.40 -12.37 -5.73
CA PRO A 158 23.24 -12.23 -4.29
C PRO A 158 22.97 -13.56 -3.58
N SER A 159 23.40 -13.67 -2.32
CA SER A 159 23.17 -14.85 -1.51
C SER A 159 21.73 -14.96 -1.03
N GLY A 160 21.27 -16.20 -0.84
CA GLY A 160 19.97 -16.47 -0.23
C GLY A 160 18.79 -16.11 -1.12
N LEU A 161 18.95 -16.24 -2.45
CA LEU A 161 17.85 -16.02 -3.39
C LEU A 161 16.67 -16.94 -3.08
N ARG A 162 15.47 -16.34 -2.99
CA ARG A 162 14.20 -17.05 -2.78
C ARG A 162 13.15 -16.51 -3.74
N LEU A 163 12.33 -17.41 -4.28
CA LEU A 163 11.08 -17.04 -4.94
C LEU A 163 10.01 -16.86 -3.87
N GLU A 164 9.27 -15.76 -3.96
CA GLU A 164 8.17 -15.41 -3.07
C GLU A 164 6.87 -15.48 -3.88
N LEU A 165 6.00 -16.39 -3.49
CA LEU A 165 4.67 -16.56 -4.07
C LEU A 165 3.65 -16.00 -3.09
N VAL A 166 2.83 -15.05 -3.54
CA VAL A 166 1.91 -14.31 -2.69
C VAL A 166 0.48 -14.57 -3.14
N ASP A 167 -0.31 -15.08 -2.20
CA ASP A 167 -1.76 -15.17 -2.27
C ASP A 167 -2.36 -13.96 -1.54
N PRO A 168 -3.14 -13.09 -2.22
CA PRO A 168 -3.81 -11.96 -1.56
C PRO A 168 -4.85 -12.40 -0.53
N GLY A 169 -5.39 -13.63 -0.64
CA GLY A 169 -6.57 -14.10 0.09
C GLY A 169 -7.87 -13.59 -0.54
N ASP A 170 -9.00 -13.98 0.05
CA ASP A 170 -10.33 -13.61 -0.46
C ASP A 170 -10.57 -12.10 -0.37
N ASP A 171 -11.30 -11.54 -1.34
CA ASP A 171 -11.71 -10.15 -1.30
C ASP A 171 -12.60 -9.89 -0.06
N PRO A 172 -12.52 -8.70 0.54
CA PRO A 172 -13.43 -8.35 1.63
C PRO A 172 -14.88 -8.43 1.14
N PRO A 173 -15.83 -8.87 1.99
CA PRO A 173 -17.24 -8.88 1.62
C PRO A 173 -17.64 -7.47 1.16
N ALA A 174 -18.29 -7.40 0.00
CA ALA A 174 -18.68 -6.13 -0.60
C ALA A 174 -19.54 -5.34 0.40
N GLY A 175 -18.96 -4.29 1.01
CA GLY A 175 -19.74 -3.31 1.74
C GLY A 175 -20.67 -2.62 0.76
N THR A 176 -21.96 -2.52 1.10
CA THR A 176 -23.02 -1.92 0.26
C THR A 176 -22.55 -0.62 -0.37
N THR A 177 -22.15 -0.70 -1.63
CA THR A 177 -21.90 0.45 -2.48
C THR A 177 -23.25 1.03 -2.85
N THR A 178 -23.64 2.14 -2.23
CA THR A 178 -24.66 3.01 -2.80
C THR A 178 -24.12 3.53 -4.12
N THR A 179 -24.51 2.88 -5.22
CA THR A 179 -24.39 3.40 -6.57
C THR A 179 -25.11 4.74 -6.64
N ALA A 180 -24.36 5.84 -6.62
CA ALA A 180 -24.86 7.11 -7.09
C ALA A 180 -24.86 7.07 -8.63
N ALA A 181 -25.91 6.48 -9.19
CA ALA A 181 -26.24 6.56 -10.61
C ALA A 181 -27.49 7.44 -10.77
N GLU A 182 -27.28 8.58 -11.42
CA GLU A 182 -28.20 9.26 -12.36
C GLU A 182 -29.63 9.57 -11.88
N ALA A 183 -29.83 10.82 -11.46
CA ALA A 183 -31.14 11.46 -11.45
C ALA A 183 -31.33 12.26 -12.74
N ALA A 184 -32.20 11.78 -13.65
CA ALA A 184 -33.26 12.58 -14.29
C ALA A 184 -34.06 11.75 -15.31
N ASP A 185 -35.35 11.59 -14.98
CA ASP A 185 -36.52 11.80 -15.86
C ASP A 185 -37.45 10.58 -16.10
N GLY A 186 -38.76 10.83 -15.96
CA GLY A 186 -39.86 9.95 -16.36
C GLY A 186 -40.83 9.54 -15.25
N ALA A 187 -41.99 10.20 -15.20
CA ALA A 187 -43.10 9.97 -14.29
C ALA A 187 -44.10 8.86 -14.72
N ASP A 188 -44.93 8.48 -13.73
CA ASP A 188 -46.31 7.96 -13.78
C ASP A 188 -46.63 6.45 -13.64
N ALA A 189 -47.24 6.16 -12.47
CA ALA A 189 -48.49 5.43 -12.19
C ALA A 189 -48.65 3.92 -12.51
N ASN A 190 -48.78 3.07 -11.48
CA ASN A 190 -50.07 2.68 -10.84
C ASN A 190 -49.90 1.47 -9.89
N ALA A 191 -50.78 1.42 -8.89
CA ALA A 191 -50.90 0.38 -7.86
C ALA A 191 -51.52 -0.94 -8.39
N ASP A 192 -51.20 -2.08 -7.76
CA ASP A 192 -52.19 -2.90 -7.04
C ASP A 192 -51.54 -3.99 -6.17
N ASP A 193 -52.33 -4.38 -5.17
CA ASP A 193 -52.17 -5.21 -3.99
C ASP A 193 -52.06 -6.73 -4.28
N SER A 194 -51.33 -7.47 -3.46
CA SER A 194 -51.80 -8.78 -2.95
C SER A 194 -50.88 -9.32 -1.85
N ALA A 195 -51.52 -9.61 -0.72
CA ALA A 195 -50.95 -10.13 0.50
C ALA A 195 -50.82 -11.68 0.51
N ALA A 196 -50.08 -12.13 1.53
CA ALA A 196 -50.06 -13.44 2.19
C ALA A 196 -49.06 -14.50 1.67
N HIS A 197 -48.00 -14.73 2.45
CA HIS A 197 -48.04 -15.76 3.50
C HIS A 197 -46.83 -15.63 4.45
N ALA A 198 -47.14 -15.59 5.75
CA ALA A 198 -46.18 -15.75 6.83
C ALA A 198 -45.70 -17.20 6.89
N GLU A 199 -44.46 -17.43 7.34
CA GLU A 199 -44.06 -18.44 8.34
C GLU A 199 -42.75 -17.94 8.96
N ALA A 200 -42.72 -17.91 10.29
CA ALA A 200 -41.65 -17.40 11.11
C ALA A 200 -40.50 -18.42 11.21
N ALA A 201 -39.28 -17.96 10.96
CA ALA A 201 -38.07 -18.55 11.52
C ALA A 201 -37.37 -17.47 12.34
N ASP A 202 -37.48 -17.65 13.65
CA ASP A 202 -36.89 -16.86 14.71
C ASP A 202 -35.38 -17.13 14.74
N ASP A 203 -34.61 -16.31 14.03
CA ASP A 203 -33.18 -16.11 14.29
C ASP A 203 -32.95 -14.60 14.20
N ALA A 204 -33.06 -13.96 15.36
CA ALA A 204 -32.58 -12.59 15.56
C ALA A 204 -31.05 -12.61 15.41
N ASP A 205 -30.57 -12.53 14.16
CA ASP A 205 -29.21 -12.14 13.84
C ASP A 205 -29.11 -10.63 14.15
N ASP A 206 -28.89 -10.34 15.44
CA ASP A 206 -28.34 -9.08 15.90
C ASP A 206 -27.17 -8.73 14.96
N PRO A 207 -27.18 -7.58 14.26
CA PRO A 207 -26.07 -7.22 13.40
C PRO A 207 -24.89 -7.00 14.34
N ARG A 208 -24.09 -8.05 14.52
CA ARG A 208 -22.78 -7.95 15.13
C ARG A 208 -22.03 -6.95 14.25
N THR A 209 -22.05 -5.70 14.67
CA THR A 209 -21.02 -4.72 14.36
C THR A 209 -19.73 -5.48 14.60
N THR A 210 -19.10 -5.95 13.53
CA THR A 210 -17.83 -6.65 13.63
C THR A 210 -16.89 -5.65 14.27
N LEU A 211 -16.60 -5.89 15.56
CA LEU A 211 -15.74 -5.01 16.32
C LEU A 211 -14.40 -4.97 15.59
N LEU A 212 -13.98 -3.77 15.20
CA LEU A 212 -12.68 -3.57 14.58
C LEU A 212 -11.61 -4.13 15.51
N THR A 213 -10.60 -4.80 14.93
CA THR A 213 -9.39 -5.10 15.71
C THR A 213 -8.73 -3.79 16.16
N ALA A 214 -7.89 -3.84 17.18
CA ALA A 214 -7.18 -2.65 17.64
C ALA A 214 -6.33 -2.03 16.53
N GLU A 215 -5.69 -2.89 15.71
CA GLU A 215 -4.91 -2.50 14.55
C GLU A 215 -5.77 -1.82 13.45
N ASP A 216 -6.96 -2.34 13.17
CA ASP A 216 -7.91 -1.74 12.21
C ASP A 216 -8.48 -0.41 12.72
N ALA A 217 -8.85 -0.36 14.00
CA ALA A 217 -9.34 0.87 14.64
C ALA A 217 -8.26 1.96 14.62
N ALA A 218 -7.00 1.61 14.91
CA ALA A 218 -5.89 2.55 14.83
C ALA A 218 -5.63 3.05 13.40
N ALA A 219 -5.68 2.16 12.40
CA ALA A 219 -5.51 2.53 10.99
C ALA A 219 -6.67 3.39 10.46
N SER A 220 -7.87 3.23 11.00
CA SER A 220 -9.01 4.07 10.62
C SER A 220 -9.06 5.40 11.37
N ALA A 221 -8.74 5.43 12.66
CA ALA A 221 -8.83 6.62 13.50
C ALA A 221 -7.92 7.77 13.05
N VAL A 222 -6.81 7.49 12.35
CA VAL A 222 -5.95 8.53 11.77
C VAL A 222 -6.63 9.37 10.69
N ASN A 223 -7.76 8.92 10.16
CA ASN A 223 -8.59 9.60 9.17
C ASN A 223 -9.92 10.14 9.75
N ALA A 224 -10.08 10.16 11.08
CA ALA A 224 -11.35 10.52 11.74
C ALA A 224 -11.90 11.92 11.38
N ASP A 225 -11.01 12.87 11.04
CA ASP A 225 -11.42 14.22 10.60
C ASP A 225 -12.05 14.23 9.19
N LEU A 226 -11.90 13.14 8.43
CA LEU A 226 -12.28 13.05 7.01
C LEU A 226 -13.36 11.99 6.73
N ALA A 227 -13.43 10.94 7.54
CA ALA A 227 -14.38 9.84 7.40
C ALA A 227 -14.65 9.15 8.75
N PRO A 228 -15.84 8.56 8.96
CA PRO A 228 -16.15 7.80 10.17
C PRO A 228 -15.20 6.61 10.41
N LEU A 229 -15.09 6.20 11.68
CA LEU A 229 -14.33 5.00 12.04
C LEU A 229 -14.87 3.77 11.29
N GLY A 230 -13.98 3.00 10.67
CA GLY A 230 -14.33 1.84 9.88
C GLY A 230 -14.93 2.15 8.51
N ALA A 231 -14.86 3.39 8.02
CA ALA A 231 -15.27 3.72 6.66
C ALA A 231 -14.35 3.04 5.62
N THR A 232 -14.94 2.52 4.55
CA THR A 232 -14.23 1.92 3.40
C THR A 232 -13.73 2.96 2.42
N GLU A 233 -14.19 4.20 2.53
CA GLU A 233 -13.76 5.30 1.69
C GLU A 233 -13.78 6.64 2.44
N VAL A 234 -12.90 7.51 1.98
CA VAL A 234 -12.88 8.93 2.29
C VAL A 234 -13.57 9.63 1.11
N PRO A 235 -14.73 10.31 1.32
CA PRO A 235 -15.56 10.78 0.22
C PRO A 235 -14.87 11.87 -0.61
N ALA A 236 -15.27 12.01 -1.88
CA ALA A 236 -14.84 13.16 -2.67
C ALA A 236 -15.49 14.45 -2.13
N LEU A 237 -14.78 15.57 -2.25
CA LEU A 237 -15.34 16.90 -2.04
C LEU A 237 -15.05 17.76 -3.27
N THR A 238 -15.94 18.70 -3.54
CA THR A 238 -15.66 19.84 -4.43
C THR A 238 -14.54 20.70 -3.85
N LYS A 239 -14.02 21.63 -4.65
CA LYS A 239 -13.01 22.58 -4.19
C LYS A 239 -13.53 23.43 -3.02
N ALA A 240 -14.74 23.98 -3.13
CA ALA A 240 -15.34 24.82 -2.11
C ALA A 240 -15.50 24.09 -0.77
N GLU A 241 -16.05 22.87 -0.80
CA GLU A 241 -16.19 22.03 0.40
C GLU A 241 -14.83 21.65 1.00
N THR A 242 -13.82 21.43 0.15
CA THR A 242 -12.45 21.13 0.63
C THR A 242 -11.84 22.34 1.34
N GLU A 243 -12.02 23.54 0.80
CA GLU A 243 -11.55 24.79 1.41
C GLU A 243 -12.25 25.05 2.74
N GLU A 244 -13.57 24.86 2.80
CA GLU A 244 -14.37 24.98 4.01
C GLU A 244 -13.91 23.98 5.08
N GLN A 245 -13.83 22.69 4.75
CA GLN A 245 -13.35 21.65 5.69
C GLN A 245 -11.94 21.98 6.19
N THR A 246 -11.04 22.40 5.30
CA THR A 246 -9.66 22.74 5.68
C THR A 246 -9.60 23.99 6.56
N PHE A 247 -10.47 24.97 6.33
CA PHE A 247 -10.59 26.16 7.18
C PHE A 247 -11.09 25.79 8.58
N VAL A 248 -12.13 24.98 8.69
CA VAL A 248 -12.68 24.49 9.97
C VAL A 248 -11.62 23.69 10.76
N LEU A 249 -10.81 22.89 10.08
CA LEU A 249 -9.71 22.13 10.69
C LEU A 249 -8.46 22.99 10.99
N GLY A 250 -8.54 24.31 10.89
CA GLY A 250 -7.46 25.25 11.24
C GLY A 250 -6.34 25.36 10.19
N GLY A 251 -6.57 24.87 8.98
CA GLY A 251 -5.58 24.77 7.91
C GLY A 251 -5.73 25.77 6.75
N GLY A 252 -6.62 26.77 6.88
CA GLY A 252 -7.09 27.65 5.80
C GLY A 252 -6.03 28.03 4.74
N LYS A 253 -6.06 27.34 3.60
CA LYS A 253 -5.20 27.59 2.43
C LYS A 253 -6.05 27.76 1.18
N PRO A 254 -6.10 28.96 0.56
CA PRO A 254 -6.98 29.25 -0.58
C PRO A 254 -6.54 28.60 -1.91
N LEU A 255 -5.51 27.74 -1.88
CA LEU A 255 -4.89 27.12 -3.06
C LEU A 255 -4.78 25.60 -2.86
N ILE A 256 -5.93 24.99 -2.53
CA ILE A 256 -6.09 23.54 -2.38
C ILE A 256 -7.05 23.04 -3.47
N GLY A 257 -6.72 21.88 -4.05
CA GLY A 257 -7.59 21.23 -5.03
C GLY A 257 -8.74 20.45 -4.37
N PRO A 258 -9.78 20.06 -5.13
CA PRO A 258 -10.86 19.21 -4.63
C PRO A 258 -10.29 17.91 -4.05
N ARG A 259 -10.73 17.51 -2.85
CA ARG A 259 -10.37 16.22 -2.27
C ARG A 259 -10.94 15.10 -3.15
N PRO A 260 -10.11 14.22 -3.73
CA PRO A 260 -10.63 13.08 -4.46
C PRO A 260 -11.27 12.07 -3.49
N ARG A 261 -12.14 11.20 -4.02
CA ARG A 261 -12.52 9.95 -3.35
C ARG A 261 -11.26 9.10 -3.16
N ILE A 262 -11.06 8.57 -1.96
CA ILE A 262 -9.94 7.69 -1.64
C ILE A 262 -10.48 6.42 -0.98
N VAL A 263 -10.20 5.25 -1.56
CA VAL A 263 -10.49 3.96 -0.94
C VAL A 263 -9.55 3.80 0.26
N THR A 264 -10.11 3.61 1.46
CA THR A 264 -9.31 3.46 2.68
C THR A 264 -8.63 2.10 2.70
N ARG A 265 -7.67 1.94 3.62
CA ARG A 265 -7.06 0.63 3.90
C ARG A 265 -8.09 -0.47 4.18
N LYS A 266 -9.12 -0.16 4.96
CA LYS A 266 -10.24 -1.08 5.18
C LYS A 266 -11.01 -1.36 3.88
N GLY A 267 -11.21 -0.34 3.04
CA GLY A 267 -11.93 -0.46 1.77
C GLY A 267 -11.32 -1.46 0.80
N TRP A 268 -9.99 -1.48 0.65
CA TRP A 268 -9.30 -2.45 -0.20
C TRP A 268 -8.88 -3.74 0.53
N GLY A 269 -9.30 -3.91 1.79
CA GLY A 269 -9.04 -5.13 2.57
C GLY A 269 -7.61 -5.26 3.09
N ALA A 270 -6.96 -4.15 3.43
CA ALA A 270 -5.65 -4.17 4.09
C ALA A 270 -5.71 -4.97 5.39
N ASN A 271 -4.79 -5.91 5.57
CA ASN A 271 -4.66 -6.60 6.84
C ASN A 271 -3.70 -5.83 7.77
N GLU A 272 -4.25 -5.10 8.72
CA GLU A 272 -3.47 -4.23 9.61
C GLU A 272 -2.58 -4.98 10.61
N GLN A 273 -2.74 -6.30 10.75
CA GLN A 273 -1.84 -7.14 11.55
C GLN A 273 -0.50 -7.41 10.84
N LEU A 274 -0.40 -7.17 9.53
CA LEU A 274 0.85 -7.33 8.80
C LEU A 274 1.82 -6.18 9.13
N ARG A 275 1.34 -4.94 9.18
CA ARG A 275 2.20 -3.76 9.37
C ARG A 275 2.72 -3.65 10.80
N GLU A 276 3.74 -2.81 10.96
CA GLU A 276 4.08 -2.31 12.27
C GLU A 276 2.96 -1.41 12.84
N ARG A 277 2.83 -1.46 14.17
CA ARG A 277 1.78 -0.75 14.93
C ARG A 277 1.91 0.77 14.86
N ASN A 278 3.14 1.31 14.90
CA ASN A 278 3.39 2.73 15.04
C ASN A 278 3.46 3.46 13.70
N PHE A 279 2.86 4.64 13.64
CA PHE A 279 2.94 5.54 12.48
C PHE A 279 4.12 6.51 12.62
N VAL A 280 4.77 6.82 11.50
CA VAL A 280 5.88 7.78 11.46
C VAL A 280 5.52 8.95 10.56
N TYR A 281 5.70 10.16 11.07
CA TYR A 281 5.38 11.40 10.37
C TYR A 281 6.62 12.25 10.13
N THR A 282 6.60 12.96 9.02
CA THR A 282 7.59 13.98 8.68
C THR A 282 7.03 15.37 8.97
N LYS A 283 7.81 16.42 8.74
CA LYS A 283 7.39 17.80 9.08
C LYS A 283 6.35 18.40 8.13
N SER A 284 6.27 17.94 6.89
CA SER A 284 5.55 18.61 5.78
C SER A 284 5.64 17.77 4.51
N VAL A 285 4.71 17.88 3.56
CA VAL A 285 4.92 17.37 2.19
C VAL A 285 5.32 18.51 1.27
N LYS A 286 6.51 18.44 0.68
CA LYS A 286 7.04 19.44 -0.26
C LYS A 286 7.02 18.98 -1.71
N ALA A 287 7.01 17.67 -1.93
CA ALA A 287 7.00 17.06 -3.26
C ALA A 287 6.13 15.81 -3.27
N ALA A 288 5.60 15.47 -4.43
CA ALA A 288 5.01 14.17 -4.74
C ALA A 288 5.93 13.43 -5.73
N PHE A 289 6.31 12.20 -5.40
CA PHE A 289 7.02 11.31 -6.31
C PHE A 289 6.03 10.33 -6.94
N VAL A 290 5.93 10.37 -8.26
CA VAL A 290 5.13 9.44 -9.06
C VAL A 290 5.98 8.24 -9.45
N HIS A 291 5.42 7.07 -9.20
CA HIS A 291 5.99 5.75 -9.43
C HIS A 291 5.09 4.93 -10.34
N HIS A 292 5.64 3.90 -10.96
CA HIS A 292 4.85 2.74 -11.34
C HIS A 292 5.15 1.59 -10.39
N SER A 293 4.28 0.58 -10.29
CA SER A 293 4.56 -0.61 -9.48
C SER A 293 5.42 -1.65 -10.21
N ALA A 294 5.54 -1.53 -11.55
CA ALA A 294 6.15 -2.50 -12.45
C ALA A 294 5.49 -3.91 -12.42
N THR A 295 4.26 -4.01 -11.90
CA THR A 295 3.56 -5.28 -11.67
C THR A 295 2.89 -5.89 -12.90
N GLY A 296 3.01 -5.30 -14.07
CA GLY A 296 2.23 -5.67 -15.26
C GLY A 296 0.81 -5.10 -15.26
N ASN A 297 0.15 -5.14 -16.43
CA ASN A 297 -1.11 -4.44 -16.69
C ASN A 297 -2.32 -5.38 -16.92
N ASN A 298 -2.14 -6.69 -16.74
CA ASN A 298 -3.12 -7.74 -17.06
C ASN A 298 -4.23 -7.92 -16.01
N TYR A 299 -4.15 -7.29 -14.83
CA TYR A 299 -5.23 -7.31 -13.84
C TYR A 299 -6.48 -6.57 -14.33
N SER A 300 -7.70 -6.98 -13.96
CA SER A 300 -8.94 -6.20 -14.19
C SER A 300 -9.11 -5.08 -13.16
N CYS A 301 -9.97 -4.08 -13.39
CA CYS A 301 -10.25 -3.06 -12.35
C CYS A 301 -10.74 -3.68 -11.03
N SER A 302 -11.54 -4.75 -11.10
CA SER A 302 -12.04 -5.46 -9.92
C SER A 302 -10.93 -6.19 -9.14
N GLN A 303 -9.80 -6.49 -9.78
CA GLN A 303 -8.65 -7.11 -9.13
C GLN A 303 -7.70 -6.09 -8.48
N ALA A 304 -7.97 -4.78 -8.57
CA ALA A 304 -7.08 -3.76 -8.03
C ALA A 304 -6.82 -3.95 -6.52
N ASP A 305 -7.86 -4.25 -5.73
CA ASP A 305 -7.74 -4.49 -4.29
C ASP A 305 -6.85 -5.71 -4.00
N SER A 306 -7.05 -6.80 -4.74
CA SER A 306 -6.18 -7.99 -4.67
C SER A 306 -4.72 -7.67 -5.02
N VAL A 307 -4.47 -6.88 -6.08
CA VAL A 307 -3.12 -6.42 -6.44
C VAL A 307 -2.49 -5.62 -5.30
N LEU A 308 -3.24 -4.70 -4.69
CA LEU A 308 -2.78 -3.91 -3.55
C LEU A 308 -2.40 -4.81 -2.36
N ARG A 309 -3.28 -5.74 -1.98
CA ARG A 309 -3.05 -6.68 -0.88
C ARG A 309 -1.82 -7.55 -1.14
N SER A 310 -1.62 -8.02 -2.36
CA SER A 310 -0.42 -8.78 -2.73
C SER A 310 0.86 -7.95 -2.63
N ILE A 311 0.89 -6.73 -3.15
CA ILE A 311 2.08 -5.86 -3.05
C ILE A 311 2.36 -5.48 -1.59
N TYR A 312 1.31 -5.19 -0.81
CA TYR A 312 1.43 -4.92 0.62
C TYR A 312 2.05 -6.10 1.39
N ARG A 313 1.51 -7.31 1.18
CA ARG A 313 2.05 -8.51 1.77
C ARG A 313 3.49 -8.79 1.32
N TYR A 314 3.82 -8.57 0.05
CA TYR A 314 5.18 -8.70 -0.48
C TYR A 314 6.15 -7.73 0.23
N HIS A 315 5.82 -6.44 0.30
CA HIS A 315 6.67 -5.46 1.00
C HIS A 315 6.93 -5.86 2.46
N VAL A 316 5.91 -6.33 3.18
CA VAL A 316 6.03 -6.65 4.60
C VAL A 316 6.67 -8.01 4.86
N LYS A 317 6.13 -9.08 4.27
CA LYS A 317 6.53 -10.46 4.58
C LYS A 317 7.74 -10.92 3.80
N SER A 318 7.93 -10.41 2.59
CA SER A 318 9.02 -10.81 1.70
C SER A 318 10.19 -9.82 1.78
N SER A 319 9.94 -8.52 1.57
CA SER A 319 10.98 -7.48 1.59
C SER A 319 11.33 -6.96 2.99
N GLY A 320 10.53 -7.28 4.02
CA GLY A 320 10.80 -6.93 5.42
C GLY A 320 10.48 -5.49 5.81
N TRP A 321 9.70 -4.77 5.02
CA TRP A 321 9.32 -3.39 5.31
C TRP A 321 8.24 -3.32 6.38
N ARG A 322 8.04 -2.15 6.99
CA ARG A 322 7.06 -1.97 8.07
C ARG A 322 5.63 -1.91 7.56
N ASP A 323 5.43 -1.55 6.30
CA ASP A 323 4.12 -1.40 5.66
C ASP A 323 4.28 -1.30 4.12
N PHE A 324 3.20 -1.02 3.40
CA PHE A 324 3.22 -0.58 2.01
C PHE A 324 4.13 0.65 1.83
N GLY A 325 5.11 0.61 0.91
CA GLY A 325 6.12 1.66 0.83
C GLY A 325 5.64 3.01 0.29
N TYR A 326 4.54 3.04 -0.45
CA TYR A 326 3.97 4.26 -1.05
C TYR A 326 2.88 4.84 -0.16
N ASN A 327 2.69 6.16 -0.16
CA ASN A 327 1.59 6.77 0.61
C ASN A 327 0.23 6.55 -0.06
N PHE A 328 0.21 6.47 -1.40
CA PHE A 328 -0.98 6.26 -2.20
C PHE A 328 -0.70 5.27 -3.32
N ALA A 329 -1.77 4.62 -3.80
CA ALA A 329 -1.76 3.92 -5.06
C ALA A 329 -2.87 4.44 -5.99
N VAL A 330 -2.67 4.30 -7.30
CA VAL A 330 -3.65 4.62 -8.35
C VAL A 330 -3.73 3.45 -9.31
N ASP A 331 -4.90 2.84 -9.49
CA ASP A 331 -5.07 1.79 -10.49
C ASP A 331 -5.25 2.35 -11.90
N LYS A 332 -5.23 1.47 -12.91
CA LYS A 332 -5.39 1.87 -14.32
C LYS A 332 -6.78 2.45 -14.65
N CYS A 333 -7.72 2.33 -13.73
CA CYS A 333 -9.11 2.77 -13.84
C CYS A 333 -9.33 4.13 -13.16
N GLY A 334 -8.31 4.66 -12.49
CA GLY A 334 -8.30 5.99 -11.87
C GLY A 334 -8.82 5.99 -10.43
N ASN A 335 -9.01 4.83 -9.80
CA ASN A 335 -9.29 4.79 -8.36
C ASN A 335 -8.03 5.13 -7.58
N ILE A 336 -8.20 5.87 -6.48
CA ILE A 336 -7.12 6.28 -5.59
C ILE A 336 -7.27 5.52 -4.27
N TYR A 337 -6.19 4.94 -3.80
CA TYR A 337 -6.16 4.12 -2.60
C TYR A 337 -5.20 4.72 -1.57
N GLU A 338 -5.60 4.67 -0.30
CA GLU A 338 -4.69 4.87 0.83
C GLU A 338 -3.65 3.75 0.85
N GLY A 339 -2.37 4.10 0.71
CA GLY A 339 -1.25 3.16 0.80
C GLY A 339 -0.80 3.03 2.25
N ARG A 340 0.38 3.56 2.57
CA ARG A 340 1.00 3.51 3.90
C ARG A 340 0.13 4.12 4.99
N ALA A 341 -0.10 3.37 6.07
CA ALA A 341 -0.94 3.76 7.19
C ALA A 341 -0.38 4.97 7.97
N GLY A 342 -1.29 5.77 8.53
CA GLY A 342 -0.97 7.01 9.25
C GLY A 342 -1.85 8.20 8.83
N GLY A 343 -2.68 8.02 7.81
CA GLY A 343 -3.76 8.94 7.45
C GLY A 343 -3.46 9.76 6.20
N VAL A 344 -4.46 9.85 5.33
CA VAL A 344 -4.34 10.41 3.97
C VAL A 344 -4.02 11.91 3.95
N ALA A 345 -4.44 12.66 4.97
CA ALA A 345 -4.11 14.09 5.09
C ALA A 345 -2.79 14.36 5.83
N LYS A 346 -2.13 13.35 6.41
CA LYS A 346 -0.92 13.54 7.23
C LYS A 346 0.38 13.32 6.44
N PRO A 347 1.52 13.92 6.86
CA PRO A 347 2.79 13.81 6.15
C PRO A 347 3.53 12.51 6.51
N VAL A 348 2.88 11.36 6.30
CA VAL A 348 3.40 10.03 6.63
C VAL A 348 4.74 9.77 5.91
N LEU A 349 5.75 9.33 6.65
CA LEU A 349 7.05 8.94 6.09
C LEU A 349 6.87 7.69 5.21
N GLY A 350 7.27 7.73 3.94
CA GLY A 350 7.23 6.59 3.02
C GLY A 350 8.48 5.70 3.04
N ALA A 351 8.52 4.73 2.13
CA ALA A 351 9.67 3.89 1.77
C ALA A 351 9.72 3.67 0.24
N HIS A 352 9.32 4.69 -0.53
CA HIS A 352 9.11 4.63 -1.97
C HIS A 352 10.25 5.24 -2.79
N THR A 353 11.04 6.15 -2.22
CA THR A 353 12.12 6.85 -2.91
C THR A 353 13.30 6.96 -1.97
N LEU A 354 14.24 6.02 -2.08
CA LEU A 354 15.43 5.99 -1.24
C LEU A 354 16.16 7.35 -1.30
N GLY A 355 16.35 7.95 -0.13
CA GLY A 355 16.96 9.27 0.03
C GLY A 355 15.98 10.45 -0.02
N PHE A 356 14.72 10.25 -0.41
CA PHE A 356 13.70 11.30 -0.45
C PHE A 356 12.35 10.88 0.14
N ASN A 357 12.31 9.82 0.94
CA ASN A 357 11.10 9.41 1.65
C ASN A 357 10.61 10.49 2.63
N SER A 358 11.53 11.25 3.22
CA SER A 358 11.17 12.36 4.10
C SER A 358 10.73 13.61 3.33
N ARG A 359 9.69 14.28 3.84
CA ARG A 359 9.10 15.49 3.27
C ARG A 359 8.52 15.35 1.87
N SER A 360 8.16 14.14 1.48
CA SER A 360 7.50 13.86 0.21
C SER A 360 6.29 12.95 0.43
N THR A 361 5.56 12.71 -0.65
CA THR A 361 4.53 11.68 -0.71
C THR A 361 4.72 10.83 -1.95
N GLY A 362 4.70 9.51 -1.81
CA GLY A 362 4.85 8.57 -2.92
C GLY A 362 3.51 8.08 -3.45
N ILE A 363 3.36 8.09 -4.77
CA ILE A 363 2.16 7.62 -5.48
C ILE A 363 2.57 6.50 -6.42
N ALA A 364 2.16 5.26 -6.14
CA ALA A 364 2.34 4.13 -7.04
C ALA A 364 1.19 4.00 -8.03
N VAL A 365 1.46 4.23 -9.31
CA VAL A 365 0.52 3.84 -10.36
C VAL A 365 0.67 2.35 -10.63
N LEU A 366 -0.38 1.58 -10.37
CA LEU A 366 -0.37 0.13 -10.57
C LEU A 366 -0.23 -0.19 -12.05
N GLY A 367 0.87 -0.86 -12.39
CA GLY A 367 1.18 -1.30 -13.74
C GLY A 367 2.62 -1.04 -14.17
N SER A 368 2.89 -1.33 -15.44
CA SER A 368 4.18 -1.10 -16.10
C SER A 368 3.99 -0.14 -17.27
N TYR A 369 4.57 1.05 -17.14
CA TYR A 369 4.39 2.18 -18.08
C TYR A 369 5.69 2.59 -18.78
N SER A 370 6.65 1.68 -18.92
CA SER A 370 7.87 1.92 -19.70
C SER A 370 7.57 2.07 -21.19
N LYS A 371 6.66 1.23 -21.71
CA LYS A 371 6.25 1.22 -23.13
C LYS A 371 4.74 1.43 -23.34
N SER A 372 3.93 1.02 -22.37
CA SER A 372 2.47 1.17 -22.37
C SER A 372 2.06 2.57 -21.92
N ASN A 373 1.14 3.21 -22.64
CA ASN A 373 0.62 4.52 -22.26
C ASN A 373 -0.30 4.40 -21.02
N PRO A 374 -0.17 5.29 -20.02
CA PRO A 374 -1.14 5.34 -18.94
C PRO A 374 -2.51 5.79 -19.48
N PRO A 375 -3.62 5.17 -19.05
CA PRO A 375 -4.96 5.66 -19.34
C PRO A 375 -5.15 7.11 -18.85
N ALA A 376 -6.00 7.88 -19.52
CA ALA A 376 -6.30 9.27 -19.10
C ALA A 376 -6.85 9.33 -17.65
N ALA A 377 -7.60 8.31 -17.23
CA ALA A 377 -8.11 8.17 -15.87
C ALA A 377 -6.98 8.20 -14.82
N VAL A 378 -5.83 7.56 -15.10
CA VAL A 378 -4.65 7.59 -14.24
C VAL A 378 -4.10 9.00 -14.12
N VAL A 379 -3.85 9.68 -15.24
CA VAL A 379 -3.28 11.04 -15.25
C VAL A 379 -4.19 12.00 -14.49
N ASN A 380 -5.50 11.90 -14.71
CA ASN A 380 -6.51 12.70 -14.00
C ASN A 380 -6.55 12.38 -12.50
N ALA A 381 -6.44 11.11 -12.10
CA ALA A 381 -6.41 10.71 -10.70
C ALA A 381 -5.16 11.24 -9.98
N VAL A 382 -3.97 11.11 -10.59
CA VAL A 382 -2.73 11.66 -10.04
C VAL A 382 -2.81 13.19 -9.96
N ALA A 383 -3.37 13.87 -10.96
CA ALA A 383 -3.56 15.32 -10.93
C ALA A 383 -4.48 15.75 -9.78
N ARG A 384 -5.65 15.11 -9.59
CA ARG A 384 -6.57 15.39 -8.48
C ARG A 384 -5.94 15.13 -7.11
N LEU A 385 -5.29 13.98 -6.96
CA LEU A 385 -4.62 13.60 -5.72
C LEU A 385 -3.52 14.61 -5.36
N THR A 386 -2.66 14.95 -6.31
CA THR A 386 -1.57 15.91 -6.06
C THR A 386 -2.10 17.32 -5.81
N ALA A 387 -3.16 17.75 -6.50
CA ALA A 387 -3.76 19.07 -6.29
C ALA A 387 -4.24 19.24 -4.84
N TRP A 388 -4.94 18.23 -4.32
CA TRP A 388 -5.39 18.19 -2.94
C TRP A 388 -4.23 18.01 -1.96
N LYS A 389 -3.43 16.94 -2.10
CA LYS A 389 -2.40 16.56 -1.14
C LYS A 389 -1.31 17.61 -1.00
N LEU A 390 -0.85 18.21 -2.09
CA LEU A 390 0.13 19.31 -2.05
C LEU A 390 -0.50 20.62 -1.57
N GLY A 391 -1.78 20.83 -1.87
CA GLY A 391 -2.56 21.98 -1.41
C GLY A 391 -2.67 22.06 0.11
N LEU A 392 -2.85 20.91 0.79
CA LEU A 392 -2.80 20.82 2.26
C LEU A 392 -1.50 21.42 2.84
N TYR A 393 -0.41 21.40 2.08
CA TYR A 393 0.89 21.95 2.49
C TYR A 393 1.28 23.24 1.77
N GLY A 394 0.41 23.78 0.91
CA GLY A 394 0.62 25.03 0.18
C GLY A 394 1.66 24.94 -0.94
N ALA A 395 1.96 23.72 -1.42
CA ALA A 395 2.92 23.53 -2.50
C ALA A 395 2.24 23.71 -3.87
N ASP A 396 2.85 24.54 -4.72
CA ASP A 396 2.43 24.77 -6.10
C ASP A 396 2.90 23.61 -6.99
N PRO A 397 1.98 22.88 -7.66
CA PRO A 397 2.32 21.74 -8.51
C PRO A 397 3.29 22.04 -9.67
N ARG A 398 3.29 23.27 -10.21
CA ARG A 398 4.18 23.68 -11.31
C ARG A 398 5.56 24.13 -10.82
N ALA A 399 5.69 24.42 -9.52
CA ALA A 399 6.92 24.99 -8.99
C ALA A 399 8.03 23.95 -8.83
N LYS A 400 9.21 24.45 -8.47
CA LYS A 400 10.32 23.65 -7.97
C LYS A 400 10.43 23.80 -6.45
N THR A 401 10.90 22.75 -5.79
CA THR A 401 11.18 22.71 -4.36
C THR A 401 12.60 22.19 -4.11
N THR A 402 13.06 22.29 -2.86
CA THR A 402 14.33 21.72 -2.43
C THR A 402 14.13 20.65 -1.37
N LEU A 403 14.76 19.51 -1.60
CA LEU A 403 14.82 18.39 -0.66
C LEU A 403 16.28 18.07 -0.34
N LYS A 404 16.53 17.61 0.89
CA LYS A 404 17.83 17.11 1.31
C LYS A 404 17.86 15.60 1.13
N SER A 405 18.79 15.10 0.32
CA SER A 405 18.96 13.66 0.09
C SER A 405 19.38 12.96 1.39
N GLY A 406 18.72 11.85 1.72
CA GLY A 406 19.12 10.87 2.72
C GLY A 406 20.27 9.96 2.26
N GLY A 407 20.64 10.02 0.99
CA GLY A 407 21.61 9.13 0.34
C GLY A 407 20.93 8.20 -0.67
N GLY A 408 21.69 7.82 -1.70
CA GLY A 408 21.23 6.95 -2.79
C GLY A 408 22.25 6.95 -3.93
N ASN A 409 21.98 6.20 -5.00
CA ASN A 409 22.91 6.07 -6.12
C ASN A 409 23.02 7.34 -7.00
N ARG A 410 22.04 8.25 -6.95
CA ARG A 410 22.03 9.51 -7.71
C ARG A 410 22.62 10.69 -6.94
N PHE A 411 22.28 10.81 -5.66
CA PHE A 411 22.65 11.94 -4.82
C PHE A 411 23.18 11.47 -3.47
N LYS A 412 24.39 11.94 -3.12
CA LYS A 412 25.00 11.65 -1.82
C LYS A 412 24.14 12.18 -0.66
N LYS A 413 24.26 11.52 0.49
CA LYS A 413 23.60 11.96 1.72
C LYS A 413 23.98 13.40 2.04
N GLY A 414 22.98 14.22 2.35
CA GLY A 414 23.14 15.61 2.70
C GLY A 414 23.05 16.60 1.53
N THR A 415 23.10 16.14 0.27
CA THR A 415 22.96 17.01 -0.90
C THR A 415 21.59 17.68 -0.94
N ILE A 416 21.57 19.00 -1.14
CA ILE A 416 20.32 19.75 -1.40
C ILE A 416 20.02 19.69 -2.89
N VAL A 417 18.89 19.09 -3.25
CA VAL A 417 18.49 18.86 -4.64
C VAL A 417 17.27 19.70 -4.96
N LYS A 418 17.31 20.41 -6.09
CA LYS A 418 16.18 21.17 -6.63
C LYS A 418 15.37 20.27 -7.56
N LEU A 419 14.13 19.98 -7.19
CA LEU A 419 13.23 19.06 -7.89
C LEU A 419 11.95 19.79 -8.29
N ASN A 420 11.21 19.24 -9.25
CA ASN A 420 9.84 19.68 -9.46
C ASN A 420 8.99 19.25 -8.26
N VAL A 421 7.96 20.01 -7.92
CA VAL A 421 7.06 19.65 -6.81
C VAL A 421 6.34 18.34 -7.11
N ILE A 422 5.93 18.09 -8.35
CA ILE A 422 5.57 16.74 -8.81
C ILE A 422 6.75 16.20 -9.60
N SER A 423 7.39 15.13 -9.13
CA SER A 423 8.57 14.53 -9.74
C SER A 423 8.33 13.05 -10.04
N GLY A 424 9.04 12.51 -11.03
CA GLY A 424 9.12 11.06 -11.21
C GLY A 424 10.18 10.48 -10.30
N HIS A 425 10.09 9.18 -9.97
CA HIS A 425 11.11 8.52 -9.16
C HIS A 425 12.54 8.75 -9.72
N ARG A 426 12.71 8.60 -11.04
CA ARG A 426 13.97 8.87 -11.76
C ARG A 426 14.59 10.26 -11.57
N ASP A 427 13.83 11.24 -11.10
CA ASP A 427 14.37 12.58 -10.81
C ASP A 427 15.24 12.55 -9.53
N GLY A 428 14.85 11.72 -8.56
CA GLY A 428 15.50 11.57 -7.25
C GLY A 428 16.49 10.40 -7.17
N TYR A 429 16.34 9.39 -8.03
CA TYR A 429 17.12 8.16 -7.99
C TYR A 429 17.47 7.67 -9.40
N VAL A 430 18.55 6.89 -9.60
CA VAL A 430 18.82 6.27 -10.92
C VAL A 430 17.97 5.01 -11.03
N THR A 431 16.83 5.13 -11.73
CA THR A 431 15.83 4.08 -11.95
C THR A 431 15.05 4.39 -13.23
N ASP A 432 14.45 3.37 -13.85
CA ASP A 432 13.49 3.55 -14.93
C ASP A 432 12.10 3.94 -14.43
N CYS A 433 11.79 3.81 -13.14
CA CYS A 433 10.53 4.23 -12.55
C CYS A 433 10.30 5.76 -12.73
N PRO A 434 9.10 6.24 -13.14
CA PRO A 434 7.80 5.56 -13.30
C PRO A 434 7.54 4.95 -14.68
N GLY A 435 8.58 4.68 -15.47
CA GLY A 435 8.49 4.29 -16.87
C GLY A 435 8.36 5.49 -17.82
N GLY A 436 8.91 5.35 -19.03
CA GLY A 436 9.01 6.46 -19.99
C GLY A 436 7.67 7.08 -20.40
N ARG A 437 6.60 6.28 -20.53
CA ARG A 437 5.28 6.78 -20.96
C ARG A 437 4.53 7.51 -19.86
N LEU A 438 4.67 7.08 -18.61
CA LEU A 438 4.06 7.79 -17.48
C LEU A 438 4.88 9.03 -17.11
N TYR A 439 6.20 8.95 -17.19
CA TYR A 439 7.08 10.10 -16.95
C TYR A 439 6.81 11.25 -17.94
N SER A 440 6.56 10.95 -19.22
CA SER A 440 6.24 11.99 -20.21
C SER A 440 4.91 12.71 -19.96
N LYS A 441 4.07 12.20 -19.05
CA LYS A 441 2.80 12.83 -18.64
C LYS A 441 2.92 13.75 -17.43
N LEU A 442 4.11 13.89 -16.83
CA LEU A 442 4.25 14.67 -15.60
C LEU A 442 4.06 16.18 -15.82
N ASP A 443 4.41 16.74 -16.97
CA ASP A 443 4.13 18.17 -17.25
C ASP A 443 2.63 18.42 -17.34
N GLU A 444 1.91 17.59 -18.09
CA GLU A 444 0.43 17.61 -18.17
C GLU A 444 -0.21 17.48 -16.79
N THR A 445 0.32 16.59 -15.95
CA THR A 445 -0.13 16.38 -14.58
C THR A 445 0.09 17.61 -13.71
N ARG A 446 1.25 18.26 -13.80
CA ARG A 446 1.55 19.51 -13.06
C ARG A 446 0.58 20.61 -13.43
N ASP A 447 0.30 20.77 -14.72
CA ASP A 447 -0.62 21.78 -15.20
C ASP A 447 -2.06 21.53 -14.78
N ALA A 448 -2.54 20.30 -14.89
CA ALA A 448 -3.87 19.92 -14.43
C ALA A 448 -4.02 20.09 -12.91
N SER A 449 -3.02 19.64 -12.15
CA SER A 449 -2.98 19.74 -10.69
C SER A 449 -3.02 21.20 -10.21
N ALA A 450 -2.24 22.08 -10.83
CA ALA A 450 -2.24 23.50 -10.49
C ALA A 450 -3.55 24.20 -10.87
N ARG A 451 -4.16 23.88 -12.03
CA ARG A 451 -5.50 24.38 -12.37
C ARG A 451 -6.55 23.95 -11.33
N LEU A 452 -6.49 22.71 -10.86
CA LEU A 452 -7.38 22.21 -9.82
C LEU A 452 -7.19 22.93 -8.48
N GLN A 453 -5.98 23.41 -8.15
CA GLN A 453 -5.76 24.31 -7.02
C GLN A 453 -6.28 25.74 -7.25
N GLY A 454 -6.66 26.11 -8.48
CA GLY A 454 -7.05 27.46 -8.86
C GLY A 454 -5.88 28.38 -9.21
N ARG A 455 -4.79 27.84 -9.78
CA ARG A 455 -3.58 28.57 -10.19
C ARG A 455 -3.40 28.68 -11.69
#